data_AF-A0A3E5FUV3-F1
#
_entry.id   AF-A0A3E5FUV3-F1
#
_cell.length_a   1.000
_cell.length_b   1.000
_cell.length_c   1.000
_cell.angle_alpha   90.00
_cell.angle_beta   90.00
_cell.angle_gamma   90.00
#
_symmetry.space_group_name_H-M   'P 1'
#
loop_
_entity.id
_entity.type
_entity.pdbx_description
1 polymer ?
#
loop_
_entity_poly.entity_id
_entity_poly.type
_entity_poly.pdbx_seq_one_letter_code
_entity_poly.pdbx_strand_id
1 'polypeptide(L)'
;MIEDVGFKDGQTEAMASVVLFDNDEMDGERYFNVSISSVVGSVSGIKRTTTVYINDDDTGYSENKPFKLPTEIGVSKVLEAEHFDLIPVETDKYVRIENDDNCSNGQKVNWFEEGNAIKVNYYAEHAGTYTVTARYASGRKEGVNNPNRFNWSGENIISGTKDVYGTGGSTFYEVKFDIEITKPGAGELIFTADNYASPVIDKFDIEAKELIIETNIDKTALKIALDLANAITDEDLANVVPVVVNEFKQARDQANEVYNDASATQEQVNNAFDRLASIMQKLEFFKGDKTVLKAFIDKVSGLEAAKYTEATWTPFNEALTAATSVYEDENAMQEEVNNAYNELVTTFLKLRLIPDKSLLEDLINQANGLNSANYTKATFDGLTKALNEAKAVFNNPNATQVEVDNAKAELEKAMANLQTVKASVSVKTGDESLVGMFTGIALLSVAGYALLRRKED
;
A
#
# COMPACT_ATOMS: atom_id res chain seq x y z
N MET A 1 -17.84 23.41 33.37
CA MET A 1 -16.78 24.45 33.47
C MET A 1 -17.18 25.38 34.60
N ILE A 2 -16.26 25.74 35.50
CA ILE A 2 -16.55 26.67 36.61
C ILE A 2 -16.15 28.08 36.15
N GLU A 3 -17.02 29.07 36.35
CA GLU A 3 -16.74 30.48 36.03
C GLU A 3 -15.78 31.11 37.06
N ASP A 4 -14.93 32.05 36.62
CA ASP A 4 -14.06 32.83 37.51
C ASP A 4 -14.90 33.71 38.45
N VAL A 5 -14.73 33.56 39.77
CA VAL A 5 -15.47 34.35 40.78
C VAL A 5 -14.61 35.48 41.35
N GLY A 6 -15.05 36.72 41.13
CA GLY A 6 -14.40 37.93 41.64
C GLY A 6 -15.01 38.48 42.93
N PHE A 7 -14.21 39.19 43.73
CA PHE A 7 -14.67 39.95 44.90
C PHE A 7 -14.68 41.44 44.57
N LYS A 8 -15.75 42.16 44.93
CA LYS A 8 -15.75 43.64 44.92
C LYS A 8 -15.00 44.18 46.15
N ASP A 9 -14.58 45.45 46.10
CA ASP A 9 -13.87 46.07 47.22
C ASP A 9 -14.74 46.12 48.48
N GLY A 10 -14.17 45.73 49.62
CA GLY A 10 -14.89 45.56 50.89
C GLY A 10 -15.78 44.31 51.01
N GLN A 11 -15.94 43.50 49.95
CA GLN A 11 -16.76 42.28 49.97
C GLN A 11 -16.00 41.13 50.64
N THR A 12 -16.61 40.51 51.66
CA THR A 12 -16.03 39.40 52.42
C THR A 12 -16.49 38.02 51.96
N GLU A 13 -17.57 37.95 51.18
CA GLU A 13 -18.20 36.71 50.68
C GLU A 13 -18.53 36.87 49.19
N ALA A 14 -18.21 35.86 48.36
CA ALA A 14 -18.60 35.79 46.96
C ALA A 14 -19.16 34.39 46.67
N MET A 15 -20.12 34.29 45.74
CA MET A 15 -20.79 33.04 45.41
C MET A 15 -20.20 32.44 44.13
N ALA A 16 -19.89 31.15 44.19
CA ALA A 16 -19.61 30.31 43.03
C ALA A 16 -20.70 29.24 42.94
N SER A 17 -21.29 29.05 41.76
CA SER A 17 -22.24 27.97 41.51
C SER A 17 -21.58 26.91 40.64
N VAL A 18 -21.71 25.65 41.04
CA VAL A 18 -21.28 24.50 40.25
C VAL A 18 -22.49 23.57 40.13
N VAL A 19 -22.94 23.35 38.89
CA VAL A 19 -23.98 22.36 38.62
C VAL A 19 -23.31 21.01 38.45
N LEU A 20 -23.74 20.03 39.26
CA LEU A 20 -23.35 18.64 39.12
C LEU A 20 -24.45 17.91 38.35
N PHE A 21 -24.07 17.12 37.35
CA PHE A 21 -25.00 16.27 36.61
C PHE A 21 -24.93 14.87 37.22
N ASP A 22 -25.82 14.55 38.16
CA ASP A 22 -26.02 13.17 38.59
C ASP A 22 -27.14 12.53 37.76
N ASN A 23 -26.80 11.47 37.03
CA ASN A 23 -27.72 10.69 36.19
C ASN A 23 -27.60 9.18 36.45
N ASP A 24 -26.81 8.80 37.46
CA ASP A 24 -26.71 7.43 37.92
C ASP A 24 -27.01 7.50 39.43
N GLU A 25 -28.29 7.48 39.80
CA GLU A 25 -28.73 7.30 41.19
C GLU A 25 -28.07 6.03 41.74
N MET A 26 -26.89 6.18 42.30
CA MET A 26 -26.20 5.16 43.07
C MET A 26 -26.26 5.60 44.52
N ASP A 27 -26.86 4.78 45.37
CA ASP A 27 -26.82 4.98 46.82
C ASP A 27 -25.36 5.17 47.31
N GLY A 28 -25.07 6.32 47.93
CA GLY A 28 -23.79 6.58 48.60
C GLY A 28 -23.37 8.05 48.68
N GLU A 29 -22.59 8.40 49.70
CA GLU A 29 -21.97 9.74 49.82
C GLU A 29 -20.89 9.93 48.75
N ARG A 30 -21.07 10.92 47.86
CA ARG A 30 -20.04 11.34 46.90
C ARG A 30 -19.25 12.52 47.43
N TYR A 31 -17.94 12.45 47.25
CA TYR A 31 -17.00 13.48 47.67
C TYR A 31 -16.33 14.07 46.43
N PHE A 32 -16.42 15.39 46.25
CA PHE A 32 -15.66 16.12 45.25
C PHE A 32 -14.74 17.13 45.92
N ASN A 33 -13.52 17.22 45.41
CA ASN A 33 -12.53 18.17 45.92
C ASN A 33 -12.65 19.49 45.17
N VAL A 34 -13.07 20.55 45.86
CA VAL A 34 -12.99 21.92 45.33
C VAL A 34 -11.62 22.48 45.70
N SER A 35 -10.80 22.78 44.69
CA SER A 35 -9.49 23.41 44.87
C SER A 35 -9.46 24.79 44.24
N ILE A 36 -9.02 25.79 45.01
CA ILE A 36 -8.77 27.15 44.50
C ILE A 36 -7.34 27.17 43.97
N SER A 37 -7.19 27.12 42.64
CA SER A 37 -5.89 26.90 41.99
C SER A 37 -5.01 28.15 41.92
N SER A 38 -5.58 29.35 41.93
CA SER A 38 -4.81 30.61 41.97
C SER A 38 -5.65 31.81 42.37
N VAL A 39 -5.13 32.67 43.24
CA VAL A 39 -5.69 33.99 43.55
C VAL A 39 -4.98 35.03 42.68
N VAL A 40 -5.73 35.77 41.85
CA VAL A 40 -5.17 36.87 41.05
C VAL A 40 -5.55 38.20 41.71
N GLY A 41 -4.55 38.94 42.18
CA GLY A 41 -4.72 40.25 42.85
C GLY A 41 -4.36 40.22 44.34
N SER A 42 -3.64 41.25 44.79
CA SER A 42 -3.14 41.37 46.16
C SER A 42 -4.22 41.85 47.13
N VAL A 43 -4.48 41.09 48.19
CA VAL A 43 -5.12 41.61 49.40
C VAL A 43 -4.38 41.07 50.63
N SER A 44 -3.67 41.95 51.33
CA SER A 44 -3.01 41.65 52.59
C SER A 44 -4.02 41.80 53.74
N GLY A 45 -4.16 40.76 54.56
CA GLY A 45 -4.64 40.89 55.95
C GLY A 45 -6.11 40.56 56.27
N ILE A 46 -6.98 40.27 55.30
CA ILE A 46 -8.38 39.89 55.59
C ILE A 46 -8.61 38.42 55.22
N LYS A 47 -9.01 37.60 56.19
CA LYS A 47 -9.41 36.20 55.97
C LYS A 47 -10.73 36.20 55.19
N ARG A 48 -10.69 35.84 53.90
CA ARG A 48 -11.89 35.66 53.07
C ARG A 48 -12.32 34.20 53.13
N THR A 49 -13.59 33.96 53.42
CA THR A 49 -14.20 32.63 53.42
C THR A 49 -15.00 32.46 52.13
N THR A 50 -14.83 31.31 51.48
CA THR A 50 -15.66 30.91 50.34
C THR A 50 -16.60 29.83 50.84
N THR A 51 -17.90 30.04 50.68
CA THR A 51 -18.93 29.02 50.91
C THR A 51 -19.31 28.45 49.55
N VAL A 52 -19.07 27.17 49.34
CA VAL A 52 -19.53 26.47 48.13
C VAL A 52 -20.92 25.92 48.44
N TYR A 53 -21.91 26.36 47.68
CA TYR A 53 -23.22 25.74 47.67
C TYR A 53 -23.20 24.67 46.59
N ILE A 54 -23.42 23.43 47.00
CA ILE A 54 -23.74 22.34 46.07
C ILE A 54 -25.25 22.29 46.05
N ASN A 55 -25.85 22.69 44.94
CA ASN A 55 -27.25 22.40 44.70
C ASN A 55 -27.28 21.03 44.05
N ASP A 56 -27.60 20.03 44.87
CA ASP A 56 -28.10 18.77 44.36
C ASP A 56 -29.54 19.03 43.92
N ASP A 57 -29.71 19.38 42.65
CA ASP A 57 -31.04 19.53 42.06
C ASP A 57 -31.54 18.14 41.69
N ASP A 58 -31.94 17.42 42.73
CA ASP A 58 -32.61 16.11 42.65
C ASP A 58 -34.03 16.22 42.07
N THR A 59 -34.44 17.41 41.61
CA THR A 59 -35.80 17.63 41.12
C THR A 59 -35.87 17.47 39.60
N GLY A 60 -36.33 16.28 39.18
CA GLY A 60 -36.90 16.04 37.85
C GLY A 60 -35.93 16.02 36.66
N TYR A 61 -36.43 15.51 35.54
CA TYR A 61 -35.74 15.58 34.25
C TYR A 61 -36.07 16.90 33.54
N SER A 62 -35.09 17.51 32.87
CA SER A 62 -35.31 18.72 32.07
C SER A 62 -34.55 18.67 30.75
N GLU A 63 -34.76 19.64 29.86
CA GLU A 63 -34.00 19.74 28.61
C GLU A 63 -32.48 19.86 28.86
N ASN A 64 -32.09 20.50 29.95
CA ASN A 64 -30.68 20.64 30.36
C ASN A 64 -30.18 19.49 31.25
N LYS A 65 -31.08 18.62 31.72
CA LYS A 65 -30.80 17.40 32.51
C LYS A 65 -31.67 16.24 31.99
N PRO A 66 -31.45 15.76 30.75
CA PRO A 66 -32.25 14.69 30.19
C PRO A 66 -31.89 13.34 30.82
N PHE A 67 -32.82 12.39 30.81
CA PHE A 67 -32.54 11.00 31.13
C PHE A 67 -31.57 10.41 30.09
N LYS A 68 -30.44 9.84 30.51
CA LYS A 68 -29.48 9.22 29.59
C LYS A 68 -29.83 7.76 29.38
N LEU A 69 -30.19 7.37 28.15
CA LEU A 69 -30.45 5.96 27.84
C LEU A 69 -29.18 5.12 28.01
N PRO A 70 -29.29 3.81 28.33
CA PRO A 70 -28.13 2.93 28.38
C PRO A 70 -27.38 2.87 27.05
N THR A 71 -26.06 2.77 27.12
CA THR A 71 -25.15 2.77 25.96
C THR A 71 -24.60 1.38 25.63
N GLU A 72 -24.79 0.41 26.53
CA GLU A 72 -24.27 -0.94 26.42
C GLU A 72 -25.42 -1.96 26.51
N ILE A 73 -25.41 -2.94 25.61
CA ILE A 73 -26.45 -3.98 25.56
C ILE A 73 -26.49 -4.76 26.89
N GLY A 74 -27.69 -4.94 27.43
CA GLY A 74 -27.92 -5.63 28.70
C GLY A 74 -27.68 -4.78 29.95
N VAL A 75 -27.26 -3.51 29.81
CA VAL A 75 -27.23 -2.55 30.91
C VAL A 75 -28.59 -1.88 31.04
N SER A 76 -29.12 -1.85 32.27
CA SER A 76 -30.40 -1.23 32.62
C SER A 76 -30.19 0.04 33.45
N LYS A 77 -31.01 1.06 33.19
CA LYS A 77 -31.07 2.31 33.97
C LYS A 77 -32.49 2.56 34.46
N VAL A 78 -32.59 3.04 35.70
CA VAL A 78 -33.86 3.36 36.35
C VAL A 78 -34.32 4.75 35.97
N LEU A 79 -35.57 4.87 35.57
CA LEU A 79 -36.27 6.10 35.22
C LEU A 79 -37.51 6.22 36.11
N GLU A 80 -37.35 6.94 37.22
CA GLU A 80 -38.42 7.20 38.21
C GLU A 80 -39.54 8.07 37.62
N ALA A 81 -40.80 7.67 37.78
CA ALA A 81 -41.93 8.32 37.11
C ALA A 81 -42.29 9.68 37.73
N GLU A 82 -42.08 9.84 39.03
CA GLU A 82 -42.29 11.09 39.77
C GLU A 82 -41.39 12.25 39.31
N HIS A 83 -40.31 11.94 38.58
CA HIS A 83 -39.39 12.93 38.02
C HIS A 83 -39.82 13.43 36.63
N PHE A 84 -40.93 12.92 36.08
CA PHE A 84 -41.47 13.37 34.80
C PHE A 84 -42.18 14.72 34.94
N ASP A 85 -42.14 15.50 33.87
CA ASP A 85 -43.04 16.64 33.69
C ASP A 85 -44.48 16.14 33.62
N LEU A 86 -45.34 16.63 34.52
CA LEU A 86 -46.77 16.33 34.50
C LEU A 86 -47.49 17.32 33.57
N ILE A 87 -48.22 16.80 32.59
CA ILE A 87 -48.90 17.59 31.56
C ILE A 87 -50.42 17.39 31.69
N PRO A 88 -51.12 18.18 32.52
CA PRO A 88 -52.56 18.10 32.64
C PRO A 88 -53.29 18.82 31.50
N VAL A 89 -54.50 18.38 31.16
CA VAL A 89 -55.42 19.14 30.27
C VAL A 89 -56.23 20.17 31.08
N GLU A 90 -56.58 21.31 30.47
CA GLU A 90 -57.27 22.45 31.11
C GLU A 90 -58.64 22.09 31.71
N THR A 91 -58.65 21.48 32.90
CA THR A 91 -59.71 21.41 33.94
C THR A 91 -59.14 20.58 35.11
N ASP A 92 -59.83 20.52 36.26
CA ASP A 92 -59.40 19.90 37.54
C ASP A 92 -59.18 18.36 37.51
N LYS A 93 -58.60 17.81 36.45
CA LYS A 93 -58.38 16.38 36.20
C LYS A 93 -56.89 16.08 36.31
N TYR A 94 -56.44 15.80 37.52
CA TYR A 94 -55.01 15.85 37.89
C TYR A 94 -54.27 14.53 37.63
N VAL A 95 -53.37 14.55 36.64
CA VAL A 95 -52.10 13.82 36.74
C VAL A 95 -51.33 14.39 37.94
N ARG A 96 -50.86 13.52 38.85
CA ARG A 96 -50.28 13.95 40.12
C ARG A 96 -49.34 12.90 40.70
N ILE A 97 -48.44 13.36 41.55
CA ILE A 97 -47.53 12.52 42.34
C ILE A 97 -48.14 12.29 43.73
N GLU A 98 -48.04 11.06 44.23
CA GLU A 98 -48.46 10.68 45.59
C GLU A 98 -47.36 9.88 46.29
N ASN A 99 -47.24 10.04 47.61
CA ASN A 99 -46.31 9.25 48.42
C ASN A 99 -46.84 7.83 48.61
N ASP A 100 -45.95 6.84 48.47
CA ASP A 100 -46.23 5.44 48.74
C ASP A 100 -44.91 4.72 49.02
N ASP A 101 -44.67 4.35 50.28
CA ASP A 101 -43.43 3.72 50.75
C ASP A 101 -43.10 2.38 50.05
N ASN A 102 -44.02 1.82 49.25
CA ASN A 102 -43.77 0.63 48.44
C ASN A 102 -43.18 0.93 47.04
N CYS A 103 -42.98 2.20 46.71
CA CYS A 103 -42.43 2.69 45.45
C CYS A 103 -40.90 2.80 45.51
N SER A 104 -40.21 2.70 44.37
CA SER A 104 -38.73 2.67 44.30
C SER A 104 -38.09 3.88 44.93
N ASN A 105 -38.67 5.06 44.70
CA ASN A 105 -38.22 6.32 45.29
C ASN A 105 -39.28 6.96 46.21
N GLY A 106 -40.15 6.13 46.80
CA GLY A 106 -41.15 6.54 47.80
C GLY A 106 -42.32 7.36 47.27
N GLN A 107 -42.36 7.64 45.97
CA GLN A 107 -43.46 8.32 45.30
C GLN A 107 -43.89 7.58 44.03
N LYS A 108 -45.06 7.94 43.50
CA LYS A 108 -45.57 7.41 42.24
C LYS A 108 -46.36 8.45 41.50
N VAL A 109 -46.45 8.31 40.19
CA VAL A 109 -47.47 8.99 39.39
C VAL A 109 -48.77 8.21 39.52
N ASN A 110 -49.79 8.81 40.12
CA ASN A 110 -51.10 8.17 40.21
C ASN A 110 -51.76 8.10 38.83
N TRP A 111 -52.71 7.18 38.65
CA TRP A 111 -53.45 7.02 37.40
C TRP A 111 -54.07 8.34 36.94
N PHE A 112 -54.08 8.56 35.63
CA PHE A 112 -54.57 9.79 35.02
C PHE A 112 -55.50 9.50 33.84
N GLU A 113 -56.49 10.39 33.67
CA GLU A 113 -57.55 10.27 32.67
C GLU A 113 -57.11 10.71 31.28
N GLU A 114 -57.90 10.32 30.28
CA GLU A 114 -57.76 10.71 28.87
C GLU A 114 -57.35 12.18 28.70
N GLY A 115 -56.33 12.39 27.86
CA GLY A 115 -55.77 13.70 27.54
C GLY A 115 -54.61 14.14 28.43
N ASN A 116 -54.49 13.63 29.66
CA ASN A 116 -53.35 13.92 30.51
C ASN A 116 -52.13 13.10 30.08
N ALA A 117 -50.94 13.64 30.34
CA ALA A 117 -49.68 12.97 30.02
C ALA A 117 -48.61 13.19 31.08
N ILE A 118 -47.57 12.35 31.03
CA ILE A 118 -46.28 12.61 31.64
C ILE A 118 -45.20 12.63 30.56
N LYS A 119 -44.19 13.49 30.71
CA LYS A 119 -43.10 13.64 29.74
C LYS A 119 -41.74 13.57 30.42
N VAL A 120 -40.79 12.96 29.72
CA VAL A 120 -39.36 13.05 30.04
C VAL A 120 -38.56 13.39 28.78
N ASN A 121 -37.59 14.28 28.93
CA ASN A 121 -36.57 14.49 27.91
C ASN A 121 -35.47 13.44 28.09
N TYR A 122 -35.02 12.81 27.01
CA TYR A 122 -33.94 11.83 27.06
C TYR A 122 -32.78 12.21 26.12
N TYR A 123 -31.63 11.60 26.34
CA TYR A 123 -30.49 11.61 25.43
C TYR A 123 -30.07 10.17 25.13
N ALA A 124 -30.05 9.82 23.84
CA ALA A 124 -29.63 8.50 23.37
C ALA A 124 -28.27 8.61 22.66
N GLU A 125 -27.24 7.92 23.12
CA GLU A 125 -25.96 7.87 22.40
C GLU A 125 -26.06 7.08 21.08
N HIS A 126 -27.00 6.12 21.04
CA HIS A 126 -27.25 5.28 19.88
C HIS A 126 -28.76 5.23 19.59
N ALA A 127 -29.11 5.15 18.30
CA ALA A 127 -30.45 4.72 17.91
C ALA A 127 -30.59 3.21 18.17
N GLY A 128 -31.82 2.70 18.11
CA GLY A 128 -32.10 1.27 18.24
C GLY A 128 -33.24 0.96 19.22
N THR A 129 -33.29 -0.30 19.64
CA THR A 129 -34.37 -0.85 20.47
C THR A 129 -33.95 -0.92 21.93
N TYR A 130 -34.84 -0.44 22.80
CA TYR A 130 -34.70 -0.49 24.24
C TYR A 130 -35.88 -1.24 24.86
N THR A 131 -35.61 -2.18 25.75
CA THR A 131 -36.66 -2.86 26.53
C THR A 131 -37.00 -2.00 27.73
N VAL A 132 -38.27 -1.64 27.86
CA VAL A 132 -38.81 -0.97 29.04
C VAL A 132 -39.49 -1.99 29.93
N THR A 133 -39.06 -2.09 31.19
CA THR A 133 -39.77 -2.81 32.25
C THR A 133 -40.46 -1.79 33.14
N ALA A 134 -41.76 -1.60 32.94
CA ALA A 134 -42.54 -0.65 33.75
C ALA A 134 -43.07 -1.34 35.01
N ARG A 135 -42.81 -0.74 36.18
CA ARG A 135 -43.43 -1.12 37.45
C ARG A 135 -44.68 -0.28 37.66
N TYR A 136 -45.84 -0.93 37.74
CA TYR A 136 -47.14 -0.25 37.67
C TYR A 136 -48.20 -0.91 38.55
N ALA A 137 -49.27 -0.19 38.89
CA ALA A 137 -50.46 -0.77 39.50
C ALA A 137 -51.72 -0.44 38.67
N SER A 138 -52.68 -1.34 38.65
CA SER A 138 -53.93 -1.15 37.90
C SER A 138 -55.12 -1.77 38.64
N GLY A 139 -56.23 -1.04 38.66
CA GLY A 139 -57.52 -1.55 39.12
C GLY A 139 -58.30 -2.34 38.07
N ARG A 140 -57.77 -2.48 36.84
CA ARG A 140 -58.45 -3.11 35.71
C ARG A 140 -58.10 -4.60 35.65
N LYS A 141 -59.09 -5.47 35.91
CA LYS A 141 -58.87 -6.93 35.90
C LYS A 141 -58.67 -7.46 34.49
N GLU A 142 -57.76 -8.43 34.37
CA GLU A 142 -57.55 -9.17 33.12
C GLU A 142 -58.83 -9.90 32.68
N GLY A 143 -59.04 -9.98 31.36
CA GLY A 143 -60.25 -10.58 30.76
C GLY A 143 -61.47 -9.66 30.75
N VAL A 144 -61.39 -8.46 31.33
CA VAL A 144 -62.36 -7.38 31.13
C VAL A 144 -61.86 -6.50 29.98
N ASN A 145 -62.70 -6.23 28.98
CA ASN A 145 -62.36 -5.37 27.82
C ASN A 145 -62.28 -3.88 28.20
N ASN A 146 -61.42 -3.56 29.17
CA ASN A 146 -61.19 -2.24 29.73
C ASN A 146 -59.83 -2.21 30.46
N PRO A 147 -58.70 -2.40 29.75
CA PRO A 147 -57.36 -2.32 30.33
C PRO A 147 -57.04 -0.91 30.86
N ASN A 148 -55.95 -0.76 31.62
CA ASN A 148 -55.20 0.50 31.59
C ASN A 148 -54.12 0.37 30.53
N ARG A 149 -53.59 1.49 30.05
CA ARG A 149 -52.69 1.45 28.90
C ARG A 149 -51.51 2.39 29.04
N PHE A 150 -50.34 1.90 28.65
CA PHE A 150 -49.19 2.75 28.33
C PHE A 150 -49.27 3.10 26.84
N ASN A 151 -49.58 4.34 26.50
CA ASN A 151 -49.39 4.87 25.14
C ASN A 151 -48.20 5.80 25.15
N TRP A 152 -47.16 5.48 24.37
CA TRP A 152 -45.98 6.34 24.27
C TRP A 152 -45.86 6.96 22.89
N SER A 153 -45.28 8.16 22.86
CA SER A 153 -44.97 8.94 21.66
C SER A 153 -43.86 9.95 22.01
N GLY A 154 -43.47 10.80 21.07
CA GLY A 154 -42.57 11.92 21.31
C GLY A 154 -41.59 12.16 20.17
N GLU A 155 -40.52 12.90 20.43
CA GLU A 155 -39.47 13.16 19.45
C GLU A 155 -38.46 12.01 19.43
N ASN A 156 -38.07 11.57 18.23
CA ASN A 156 -37.02 10.57 17.99
C ASN A 156 -37.33 9.16 18.50
N ILE A 157 -38.61 8.88 18.73
CA ILE A 157 -39.12 7.59 19.20
C ILE A 157 -40.32 7.15 18.35
N ILE A 158 -40.42 5.85 18.04
CA ILE A 158 -41.61 5.29 17.41
C ILE A 158 -42.72 5.14 18.45
N SER A 159 -43.90 5.69 18.14
CA SER A 159 -45.06 5.61 19.02
C SER A 159 -45.60 4.18 19.13
N GLY A 160 -46.14 3.84 20.30
CA GLY A 160 -46.70 2.51 20.51
C GLY A 160 -47.61 2.43 21.73
N THR A 161 -48.10 1.21 21.99
CA THR A 161 -49.08 0.97 23.04
C THR A 161 -48.88 -0.38 23.73
N LYS A 162 -49.21 -0.43 25.03
CA LYS A 162 -49.22 -1.64 25.83
C LYS A 162 -50.39 -1.65 26.81
N ASP A 163 -51.30 -2.59 26.61
CA ASP A 163 -52.37 -2.89 27.57
C ASP A 163 -51.80 -3.55 28.82
N VAL A 164 -52.33 -3.14 29.97
CA VAL A 164 -51.97 -3.65 31.28
C VAL A 164 -53.19 -3.84 32.19
N TYR A 165 -53.05 -4.75 33.15
CA TYR A 165 -54.11 -5.19 34.04
C TYR A 165 -53.56 -5.37 35.46
N GLY A 166 -54.45 -5.39 36.44
CA GLY A 166 -54.11 -5.63 37.83
C GLY A 166 -55.35 -5.92 38.67
N THR A 167 -55.14 -6.03 39.99
CA THR A 167 -56.20 -6.35 40.94
C THR A 167 -56.59 -5.18 41.85
N GLY A 168 -55.89 -4.03 41.73
CA GLY A 168 -56.08 -2.83 42.54
C GLY A 168 -54.93 -1.83 42.40
N GLY A 169 -55.10 -0.61 42.93
CA GLY A 169 -54.11 0.48 42.84
C GLY A 169 -52.95 0.43 43.85
N SER A 170 -52.83 -0.66 44.63
CA SER A 170 -51.83 -0.82 45.70
C SER A 170 -50.92 -2.03 45.52
N THR A 171 -51.18 -2.88 44.51
CA THR A 171 -50.31 -4.02 44.18
C THR A 171 -49.58 -3.69 42.89
N PHE A 172 -48.26 -3.65 42.95
CA PHE A 172 -47.42 -3.39 41.79
C PHE A 172 -47.11 -4.67 41.02
N TYR A 173 -47.13 -4.53 39.70
CA TYR A 173 -46.83 -5.53 38.69
C TYR A 173 -45.73 -4.98 37.78
N GLU A 174 -45.18 -5.86 36.96
CA GLU A 174 -44.24 -5.48 35.91
C GLU A 174 -44.80 -5.84 34.54
N VAL A 175 -44.57 -4.97 33.56
CA VAL A 175 -44.83 -5.25 32.15
C VAL A 175 -43.61 -4.89 31.34
N LYS A 176 -43.30 -5.71 30.33
CA LYS A 176 -42.25 -5.42 29.36
C LYS A 176 -42.83 -5.03 28.01
N PHE A 177 -42.25 -4.01 27.41
CA PHE A 177 -42.48 -3.58 26.03
C PHE A 177 -41.21 -2.93 25.47
N ASP A 178 -41.07 -2.93 24.16
CA ASP A 178 -39.93 -2.32 23.50
C ASP A 178 -40.30 -0.91 23.03
N ILE A 179 -39.36 0.03 23.16
CA ILE A 179 -39.39 1.32 22.48
C ILE A 179 -38.27 1.37 21.45
N GLU A 180 -38.51 2.04 20.32
CA GLU A 180 -37.55 2.17 19.23
C GLU A 180 -37.14 3.63 19.06
N ILE A 181 -35.87 3.92 19.29
CA ILE A 181 -35.25 5.23 19.12
C ILE A 181 -34.71 5.33 17.70
N THR A 182 -35.19 6.33 16.97
CA THR A 182 -34.99 6.45 15.51
C THR A 182 -33.70 7.15 15.11
N LYS A 183 -33.11 7.98 15.99
CA LYS A 183 -31.85 8.68 15.76
C LYS A 183 -31.10 8.93 17.09
N PRO A 184 -29.75 8.94 17.11
CA PRO A 184 -28.99 9.39 18.27
C PRO A 184 -29.26 10.86 18.60
N GLY A 185 -29.05 11.25 19.87
CA GLY A 185 -29.15 12.61 20.37
C GLY A 185 -30.32 12.81 21.34
N ALA A 186 -30.71 14.07 21.53
CA ALA A 186 -31.83 14.47 22.39
C ALA A 186 -33.17 13.99 21.80
N GLY A 187 -34.11 13.62 22.66
CA GLY A 187 -35.49 13.28 22.28
C GLY A 187 -36.46 13.43 23.43
N GLU A 188 -37.74 13.14 23.16
CA GLU A 188 -38.82 13.24 24.16
C GLU A 188 -39.58 11.91 24.23
N LEU A 189 -39.88 11.45 25.44
CA LEU A 189 -40.77 10.31 25.69
C LEU A 189 -41.99 10.82 26.46
N ILE A 190 -43.16 10.70 25.84
CA ILE A 190 -44.44 11.18 26.36
C ILE A 190 -45.38 9.98 26.51
N PHE A 191 -45.83 9.71 27.74
CA PHE A 191 -46.90 8.77 28.00
C PHE A 191 -48.24 9.51 28.13
N THR A 192 -49.17 9.26 27.21
CA THR A 192 -50.48 9.94 27.17
C THR A 192 -51.61 8.97 27.48
N ALA A 193 -52.54 9.35 28.36
CA ALA A 193 -53.74 8.55 28.60
C ALA A 193 -54.75 8.74 27.46
N ASP A 194 -55.29 7.63 26.96
CA ASP A 194 -56.47 7.60 26.11
C ASP A 194 -57.73 7.29 26.94
N ASN A 195 -58.83 6.91 26.27
CA ASN A 195 -60.09 6.53 26.92
C ASN A 195 -60.00 5.31 27.86
N TYR A 196 -58.86 4.60 27.91
CA TYR A 196 -58.59 3.51 28.86
C TYR A 196 -57.86 3.96 30.13
N ALA A 197 -57.44 5.23 30.20
CA ALA A 197 -56.63 5.81 31.27
C ALA A 197 -55.26 5.12 31.44
N SER A 198 -54.31 5.86 32.03
CA SER A 198 -53.01 5.28 32.40
C SER A 198 -53.14 4.37 33.63
N PRO A 199 -52.19 3.44 33.82
CA PRO A 199 -52.02 2.80 35.12
C PRO A 199 -51.42 3.80 36.13
N VAL A 200 -51.36 3.38 37.40
CA VAL A 200 -50.44 4.00 38.37
C VAL A 200 -49.02 3.58 37.98
N ILE A 201 -48.08 4.52 37.97
CA ILE A 201 -46.72 4.30 37.49
C ILE A 201 -45.75 4.64 38.62
N ASP A 202 -44.90 3.68 38.94
CA ASP A 202 -43.81 3.84 39.90
C ASP A 202 -42.52 4.19 39.15
N LYS A 203 -41.99 3.26 38.36
CA LYS A 203 -40.77 3.49 37.60
C LYS A 203 -40.70 2.71 36.29
N PHE A 204 -39.67 3.02 35.51
CA PHE A 204 -39.27 2.29 34.31
C PHE A 204 -37.81 1.85 34.43
N ASP A 205 -37.53 0.55 34.30
CA ASP A 205 -36.17 0.07 34.08
C ASP A 205 -35.96 -0.05 32.56
N ILE A 206 -35.09 0.79 31.99
CA ILE A 206 -34.80 0.82 30.55
C ILE A 206 -33.48 0.10 30.28
N GLU A 207 -33.53 -0.95 29.46
CA GLU A 207 -32.39 -1.78 29.08
C GLU A 207 -32.11 -1.67 27.57
N ALA A 208 -30.86 -1.44 27.17
CA ALA A 208 -30.48 -1.47 25.76
C ALA A 208 -30.55 -2.91 25.23
N LYS A 209 -31.34 -3.12 24.16
CA LYS A 209 -31.57 -4.45 23.56
C LYS A 209 -30.80 -4.61 22.26
N GLU A 210 -30.95 -3.67 21.33
CA GLU A 210 -30.27 -3.69 20.02
C GLU A 210 -29.88 -2.25 19.65
N LEU A 211 -28.59 -1.96 19.52
CA LEU A 211 -28.10 -0.60 19.26
C LEU A 211 -27.56 -0.46 17.82
N ILE A 212 -27.94 0.62 17.15
CA ILE A 212 -27.45 1.02 15.84
C ILE A 212 -26.22 1.90 16.06
N ILE A 213 -25.04 1.31 15.89
CA ILE A 213 -23.76 2.01 16.03
C ILE A 213 -23.35 2.54 14.66
N GLU A 214 -23.57 3.84 14.42
CA GLU A 214 -22.99 4.50 13.25
C GLU A 214 -21.47 4.59 13.43
N THR A 215 -20.73 3.75 12.72
CA THR A 215 -19.27 3.88 12.65
C THR A 215 -18.93 5.03 11.72
N ASN A 216 -18.39 6.12 12.27
CA ASN A 216 -17.85 7.20 11.45
C ASN A 216 -16.48 6.75 10.88
N ILE A 217 -16.48 6.28 9.63
CA ILE A 217 -15.28 5.79 8.94
C ILE A 217 -14.44 6.97 8.48
N ASP A 218 -13.18 7.07 8.94
CA ASP A 218 -12.28 8.13 8.52
C ASP A 218 -11.68 7.83 7.15
N LYS A 219 -12.11 8.61 6.15
CA LYS A 219 -11.65 8.55 4.76
C LYS A 219 -10.73 9.72 4.38
N THR A 220 -10.28 10.51 5.34
CA THR A 220 -9.53 11.75 5.08
C THR A 220 -8.22 11.49 4.34
N ALA A 221 -7.41 10.53 4.80
CA ALA A 221 -6.14 10.18 4.16
C ALA A 221 -6.33 9.61 2.74
N LEU A 222 -7.32 8.72 2.57
CA LEU A 222 -7.67 8.16 1.26
C LEU A 222 -8.11 9.26 0.28
N LYS A 223 -8.89 10.24 0.74
CA LYS A 223 -9.32 11.38 -0.08
C LYS A 223 -8.12 12.20 -0.57
N ILE A 224 -7.17 12.52 0.31
CA ILE A 224 -5.96 13.27 -0.06
C ILE A 224 -5.16 12.50 -1.11
N ALA A 225 -4.94 11.20 -0.91
CA ALA A 225 -4.23 10.36 -1.86
C ALA A 225 -4.96 10.28 -3.22
N LEU A 226 -6.28 10.15 -3.22
CA LEU A 226 -7.10 10.17 -4.43
C LEU A 226 -7.04 11.50 -5.17
N ASP A 227 -7.08 12.62 -4.47
CA ASP A 227 -6.98 13.94 -5.10
C ASP A 227 -5.65 14.11 -5.83
N LEU A 228 -4.55 13.67 -5.20
CA LEU A 228 -3.24 13.64 -5.84
C LEU A 228 -3.21 12.68 -7.02
N ALA A 229 -3.73 11.46 -6.88
CA ALA A 229 -3.74 10.45 -7.94
C ALA A 229 -4.64 10.80 -9.13
N ASN A 230 -5.75 11.50 -8.90
CA ASN A 230 -6.66 11.97 -9.94
C ASN A 230 -6.10 13.19 -10.69
N ALA A 231 -5.17 13.93 -10.09
CA ALA A 231 -4.46 15.02 -10.76
C ALA A 231 -3.38 14.52 -11.75
N ILE A 232 -2.96 13.25 -11.66
CA ILE A 232 -1.97 12.65 -12.55
C ILE A 232 -2.62 12.25 -13.87
N THR A 233 -2.13 12.84 -14.96
CA THR A 233 -2.63 12.66 -16.32
C THR A 233 -1.90 11.54 -17.07
N ASP A 234 -2.44 11.10 -18.22
CA ASP A 234 -1.73 10.15 -19.09
C ASP A 234 -0.40 10.72 -19.63
N GLU A 235 -0.27 12.05 -19.72
CA GLU A 235 0.97 12.72 -20.13
C GLU A 235 2.05 12.58 -19.05
N ASP A 236 1.69 12.77 -17.77
CA ASP A 236 2.60 12.58 -16.63
C ASP A 236 3.12 11.15 -16.55
N LEU A 237 2.31 10.18 -17.02
CA LEU A 237 2.63 8.76 -17.01
C LEU A 237 3.44 8.30 -18.24
N ALA A 238 3.67 9.17 -19.23
CA ALA A 238 4.22 8.77 -20.53
C ALA A 238 5.63 8.14 -20.45
N ASN A 239 6.43 8.55 -19.47
CA ASN A 239 7.79 8.04 -19.26
C ASN A 239 7.88 6.96 -18.18
N VAL A 240 6.81 6.71 -17.45
CA VAL A 240 6.77 5.70 -16.40
C VAL A 240 6.76 4.30 -17.02
N VAL A 241 7.36 3.34 -16.32
CA VAL A 241 7.36 1.93 -16.71
C VAL A 241 5.91 1.40 -16.86
N PRO A 242 5.57 0.71 -17.97
CA PRO A 242 4.19 0.27 -18.24
C PRO A 242 3.52 -0.55 -17.14
N VAL A 243 4.25 -1.49 -16.50
CA VAL A 243 3.68 -2.29 -15.40
C VAL A 243 3.27 -1.41 -14.20
N VAL A 244 4.03 -0.35 -13.92
CA VAL A 244 3.71 0.60 -12.84
C VAL A 244 2.49 1.44 -13.21
N VAL A 245 2.40 1.91 -14.46
CA VAL A 245 1.23 2.67 -14.96
C VAL A 245 -0.05 1.85 -14.83
N ASN A 246 -0.01 0.57 -15.22
CA ASN A 246 -1.17 -0.32 -15.14
C ASN A 246 -1.61 -0.56 -13.69
N GLU A 247 -0.67 -0.81 -12.77
CA GLU A 247 -0.98 -0.98 -11.36
C GLU A 247 -1.48 0.32 -10.72
N PHE A 248 -0.94 1.48 -11.12
CA PHE A 248 -1.39 2.79 -10.63
C PHE A 248 -2.85 3.04 -10.98
N LYS A 249 -3.24 2.78 -12.24
CA LYS A 249 -4.63 2.93 -12.70
C LYS A 249 -5.56 2.00 -11.90
N GLN A 250 -5.20 0.73 -11.72
CA GLN A 250 -5.99 -0.23 -10.95
C GLN A 250 -6.13 0.17 -9.46
N ALA A 251 -5.04 0.61 -8.83
CA ALA A 251 -5.07 1.05 -7.43
C ALA A 251 -5.92 2.31 -7.26
N ARG A 252 -5.84 3.26 -8.20
CA ARG A 252 -6.66 4.47 -8.22
C ARG A 252 -8.14 4.15 -8.39
N ASP A 253 -8.48 3.22 -9.29
CA ASP A 253 -9.87 2.80 -9.52
C ASP A 253 -10.45 2.12 -8.27
N GLN A 254 -9.72 1.17 -7.66
CA GLN A 254 -10.13 0.53 -6.42
C GLN A 254 -10.27 1.54 -5.26
N ALA A 255 -9.35 2.50 -5.14
CA ALA A 255 -9.42 3.54 -4.13
C ALA A 255 -10.68 4.41 -4.30
N ASN A 256 -11.06 4.75 -5.53
CA ASN A 256 -12.30 5.47 -5.82
C ASN A 256 -13.55 4.64 -5.44
N GLU A 257 -13.55 3.34 -5.71
CA GLU A 257 -14.65 2.44 -5.31
C GLU A 257 -14.83 2.42 -3.79
N VAL A 258 -13.75 2.18 -3.03
CA VAL A 258 -13.77 2.15 -1.55
C VAL A 258 -14.15 3.51 -0.96
N TYR A 259 -13.67 4.61 -1.57
CA TYR A 259 -14.01 5.94 -1.11
C TYR A 259 -15.52 6.23 -1.23
N ASN A 260 -16.15 5.80 -2.32
CA ASN A 260 -17.58 6.03 -2.58
C ASN A 260 -18.52 5.01 -1.92
N ASP A 261 -18.00 3.90 -1.39
CA ASP A 261 -18.81 2.89 -0.69
C ASP A 261 -19.15 3.35 0.74
N ALA A 262 -20.44 3.62 0.99
CA ALA A 262 -20.94 4.02 2.31
C ALA A 262 -20.85 2.91 3.38
N SER A 263 -20.69 1.66 2.96
CA SER A 263 -20.53 0.50 3.84
C SER A 263 -19.08 0.05 4.05
N ALA A 264 -18.12 0.75 3.44
CA ALA A 264 -16.71 0.42 3.55
C ALA A 264 -16.24 0.42 5.01
N THR A 265 -15.54 -0.63 5.42
CA THR A 265 -14.92 -0.72 6.73
C THR A 265 -13.63 0.11 6.80
N GLN A 266 -13.18 0.47 8.01
CA GLN A 266 -11.93 1.21 8.18
C GLN A 266 -10.73 0.42 7.63
N GLU A 267 -10.75 -0.91 7.75
CA GLU A 267 -9.72 -1.78 7.18
C GLU A 267 -9.67 -1.69 5.65
N GLN A 268 -10.82 -1.69 4.98
CA GLN A 268 -10.88 -1.52 3.52
C GLN A 268 -10.34 -0.16 3.09
N VAL A 269 -10.69 0.90 3.83
CA VAL A 269 -10.18 2.27 3.58
C VAL A 269 -8.67 2.33 3.75
N ASN A 270 -8.13 1.76 4.82
CA ASN A 270 -6.68 1.73 5.07
C ASN A 270 -5.93 0.94 3.99
N ASN A 271 -6.43 -0.24 3.61
CA ASN A 271 -5.82 -1.07 2.56
C ASN A 271 -5.83 -0.37 1.19
N ALA A 272 -6.91 0.34 0.85
CA ALA A 272 -6.98 1.12 -0.38
C ALA A 272 -5.98 2.28 -0.39
N PHE A 273 -5.83 2.97 0.75
CA PHE A 273 -4.83 4.02 0.92
C PHE A 273 -3.41 3.49 0.77
N ASP A 274 -3.07 2.39 1.46
CA ASP A 274 -1.73 1.80 1.42
C ASP A 274 -1.34 1.34 0.01
N ARG A 275 -2.26 0.69 -0.71
CA ARG A 275 -2.04 0.28 -2.10
C ARG A 275 -1.78 1.49 -3.00
N LEU A 276 -2.63 2.52 -2.92
CA LEU A 276 -2.51 3.73 -3.73
C LEU A 276 -1.22 4.50 -3.41
N ALA A 277 -0.89 4.69 -2.14
CA ALA A 277 0.32 5.36 -1.70
C ALA A 277 1.59 4.61 -2.15
N SER A 278 1.60 3.29 -2.03
CA SER A 278 2.74 2.47 -2.45
C SER A 278 3.01 2.57 -3.95
N ILE A 279 1.96 2.54 -4.78
CA ILE A 279 2.15 2.64 -6.24
C ILE A 279 2.47 4.06 -6.70
N MET A 280 1.93 5.09 -6.03
CA MET A 280 2.29 6.48 -6.30
C MET A 280 3.79 6.75 -6.09
N GLN A 281 4.41 6.12 -5.10
CA GLN A 281 5.88 6.21 -4.90
C GLN A 281 6.66 5.60 -6.07
N LYS A 282 6.13 4.54 -6.70
CA LYS A 282 6.81 3.86 -7.82
C LYS A 282 6.68 4.59 -9.15
N LEU A 283 5.87 5.65 -9.24
CA LEU A 283 5.74 6.45 -10.47
C LEU A 283 7.04 7.12 -10.90
N GLU A 284 8.06 7.17 -10.04
CA GLU A 284 9.40 7.63 -10.40
C GLU A 284 10.22 6.61 -11.22
N PHE A 285 9.71 5.38 -11.40
CA PHE A 285 10.37 4.37 -12.21
C PHE A 285 10.11 4.62 -13.69
N PHE A 286 11.09 5.24 -14.35
CA PHE A 286 11.01 5.60 -15.76
C PHE A 286 11.61 4.54 -16.68
N LYS A 287 11.00 4.38 -17.86
CA LYS A 287 11.50 3.54 -18.94
C LYS A 287 12.83 4.10 -19.48
N GLY A 288 13.75 3.22 -19.85
CA GLY A 288 15.02 3.61 -20.47
C GLY A 288 14.85 4.06 -21.92
N ASP A 289 15.67 5.03 -22.36
CA ASP A 289 15.80 5.41 -23.77
C ASP A 289 16.62 4.35 -24.52
N LYS A 290 15.94 3.60 -25.38
CA LYS A 290 16.49 2.47 -26.15
C LYS A 290 17.01 2.86 -27.54
N THR A 291 16.98 4.14 -27.90
CA THR A 291 17.31 4.61 -29.25
C THR A 291 18.73 4.20 -29.66
N VAL A 292 19.71 4.43 -28.78
CA VAL A 292 21.12 4.12 -29.05
C VAL A 292 21.38 2.61 -29.06
N LEU A 293 20.76 1.87 -28.13
CA LEU A 293 20.84 0.41 -28.09
C LEU A 293 20.32 -0.22 -29.38
N LYS A 294 19.13 0.20 -29.82
CA LYS A 294 18.50 -0.27 -31.06
C LYS A 294 19.37 0.00 -32.28
N ALA A 295 19.88 1.22 -32.41
CA ALA A 295 20.75 1.59 -33.52
C ALA A 295 22.01 0.72 -33.60
N PHE A 296 22.58 0.35 -32.44
CA PHE A 296 23.75 -0.52 -32.40
C PHE A 296 23.41 -1.98 -32.72
N ILE A 297 22.31 -2.51 -32.18
CA ILE A 297 21.77 -3.84 -32.55
C ILE A 297 21.56 -3.93 -34.06
N ASP A 298 20.91 -2.92 -34.66
CA ASP A 298 20.66 -2.88 -36.11
C ASP A 298 21.97 -2.90 -36.92
N LYS A 299 23.00 -2.20 -36.44
CA LYS A 299 24.30 -2.13 -37.11
C LYS A 299 25.06 -3.46 -37.08
N VAL A 300 24.93 -4.23 -36.00
CA VAL A 300 25.75 -5.43 -35.77
C VAL A 300 25.01 -6.74 -36.01
N SER A 301 23.68 -6.72 -36.12
CA SER A 301 22.84 -7.90 -36.38
C SER A 301 23.10 -8.56 -37.74
N GLY A 302 23.62 -7.80 -38.71
CA GLY A 302 23.96 -8.30 -40.05
C GLY A 302 25.35 -8.94 -40.19
N LEU A 303 26.12 -9.05 -39.10
CA LEU A 303 27.44 -9.67 -39.16
C LEU A 303 27.33 -11.18 -39.41
N GLU A 304 28.24 -11.71 -40.24
CA GLU A 304 28.26 -13.12 -40.59
C GLU A 304 29.23 -13.88 -39.67
N ALA A 305 28.70 -14.81 -38.87
CA ALA A 305 29.49 -15.64 -37.94
C ALA A 305 30.73 -16.28 -38.59
N ALA A 306 30.58 -16.77 -39.83
CA ALA A 306 31.62 -17.45 -40.57
C ALA A 306 32.87 -16.59 -40.88
N LYS A 307 32.79 -15.27 -40.73
CA LYS A 307 33.95 -14.37 -40.95
C LYS A 307 34.81 -14.19 -39.71
N TYR A 308 34.33 -14.59 -38.54
CA TYR A 308 34.96 -14.31 -37.25
C TYR A 308 35.43 -15.59 -36.54
N THR A 309 36.43 -15.46 -35.68
CA THR A 309 36.88 -16.58 -34.85
C THR A 309 35.80 -16.93 -33.82
N GLU A 310 35.53 -18.21 -33.63
CA GLU A 310 34.51 -18.71 -32.70
C GLU A 310 34.70 -18.14 -31.28
N ALA A 311 35.94 -18.08 -30.80
CA ALA A 311 36.29 -17.57 -29.48
C ALA A 311 35.87 -16.11 -29.23
N THR A 312 35.76 -15.29 -30.28
CA THR A 312 35.32 -13.90 -30.17
C THR A 312 33.88 -13.70 -30.62
N TRP A 313 33.39 -14.56 -31.52
CA TRP A 313 32.00 -14.55 -31.99
C TRP A 313 31.02 -14.95 -30.90
N THR A 314 31.30 -16.02 -30.13
CA THR A 314 30.36 -16.55 -29.14
C THR A 314 29.97 -15.50 -28.08
N PRO A 315 30.92 -14.81 -27.39
CA PRO A 315 30.56 -13.77 -26.42
C PRO A 315 29.82 -12.57 -27.05
N PHE A 316 30.18 -12.21 -28.29
CA PHE A 316 29.48 -11.15 -29.02
C PHE A 316 28.02 -11.53 -29.32
N ASN A 317 27.78 -12.75 -29.78
CA ASN A 317 26.43 -13.22 -30.09
C ASN A 317 25.55 -13.36 -28.83
N GLU A 318 26.14 -13.79 -27.71
CA GLU A 318 25.48 -13.78 -26.39
C GLU A 318 25.10 -12.37 -25.96
N ALA A 319 26.02 -11.40 -26.06
CA ALA A 319 25.76 -10.00 -25.75
C ALA A 319 24.69 -9.38 -26.67
N LEU A 320 24.70 -9.73 -27.97
CA LEU A 320 23.68 -9.28 -28.93
C LEU A 320 22.29 -9.83 -28.56
N THR A 321 22.22 -11.09 -28.13
CA THR A 321 20.98 -11.72 -27.69
C THR A 321 20.44 -11.01 -26.44
N ALA A 322 21.29 -10.81 -25.42
CA ALA A 322 20.90 -10.11 -24.20
C ALA A 322 20.46 -8.66 -24.47
N ALA A 323 21.19 -7.94 -25.33
CA ALA A 323 20.84 -6.59 -25.76
C ALA A 323 19.48 -6.55 -26.48
N THR A 324 19.18 -7.55 -27.31
CA THR A 324 17.88 -7.67 -28.00
C THR A 324 16.76 -7.91 -26.99
N SER A 325 16.97 -8.77 -25.98
CA SER A 325 15.97 -8.98 -24.93
C SER A 325 15.68 -7.71 -24.12
N VAL A 326 16.71 -6.93 -23.74
CA VAL A 326 16.53 -5.63 -23.06
C VAL A 326 15.83 -4.62 -23.97
N TYR A 327 16.13 -4.63 -25.27
CA TYR A 327 15.44 -3.78 -26.24
C TYR A 327 13.94 -4.12 -26.33
N GLU A 328 13.57 -5.40 -26.27
CA GLU A 328 12.18 -5.87 -26.36
C GLU A 328 11.40 -5.71 -25.05
N ASP A 329 12.06 -5.67 -23.89
CA ASP A 329 11.39 -5.53 -22.59
C ASP A 329 10.82 -4.12 -22.37
N GLU A 330 9.51 -3.95 -22.55
CA GLU A 330 8.82 -2.66 -22.37
C GLU A 330 9.03 -2.00 -21.00
N ASN A 331 9.46 -2.75 -19.98
CA ASN A 331 9.71 -2.27 -18.63
C ASN A 331 11.18 -1.96 -18.32
N ALA A 332 12.09 -2.20 -19.28
CA ALA A 332 13.52 -1.99 -19.06
C ALA A 332 13.83 -0.55 -18.65
N MET A 333 14.56 -0.41 -17.56
CA MET A 333 15.03 0.85 -17.01
C MET A 333 16.34 1.29 -17.66
N GLN A 334 16.69 2.57 -17.51
CA GLN A 334 17.89 3.14 -18.17
C GLN A 334 19.19 2.41 -17.82
N GLU A 335 19.34 1.92 -16.58
CA GLU A 335 20.52 1.17 -16.16
C GLU A 335 20.68 -0.14 -16.95
N GLU A 336 19.59 -0.89 -17.13
CA GLU A 336 19.58 -2.14 -17.89
C GLU A 336 19.94 -1.89 -19.36
N VAL A 337 19.37 -0.83 -19.95
CA VAL A 337 19.68 -0.39 -21.32
C VAL A 337 21.16 -0.02 -21.46
N ASN A 338 21.71 0.73 -20.51
CA ASN A 338 23.12 1.13 -20.52
C ASN A 338 24.06 -0.08 -20.40
N ASN A 339 23.74 -1.02 -19.49
CA ASN A 339 24.54 -2.23 -19.27
C ASN A 339 24.54 -3.11 -20.52
N ALA A 340 23.37 -3.35 -21.13
CA ALA A 340 23.24 -4.08 -22.38
C ALA A 340 24.04 -3.44 -23.53
N TYR A 341 23.95 -2.11 -23.67
CA TYR A 341 24.71 -1.37 -24.68
C TYR A 341 26.22 -1.53 -24.49
N ASN A 342 26.71 -1.31 -23.27
CA ASN A 342 28.13 -1.37 -22.96
C ASN A 342 28.72 -2.77 -23.19
N GLU A 343 28.00 -3.82 -22.83
CA GLU A 343 28.45 -5.20 -23.05
C GLU A 343 28.49 -5.54 -24.55
N LEU A 344 27.45 -5.15 -25.31
CA LEU A 344 27.42 -5.36 -26.75
C LEU A 344 28.56 -4.60 -27.47
N VAL A 345 28.84 -3.35 -27.08
CA VAL A 345 29.97 -2.58 -27.64
C VAL A 345 31.30 -3.24 -27.29
N THR A 346 31.47 -3.66 -26.04
CA THR A 346 32.71 -4.27 -25.57
C THR A 346 33.04 -5.57 -26.30
N THR A 347 32.04 -6.43 -26.49
CA THR A 347 32.21 -7.71 -27.21
C THR A 347 32.37 -7.49 -28.71
N PHE A 348 31.66 -6.53 -29.31
CA PHE A 348 31.86 -6.13 -30.70
C PHE A 348 33.31 -5.69 -30.98
N LEU A 349 33.91 -4.87 -30.11
CA LEU A 349 35.31 -4.42 -30.25
C LEU A 349 36.34 -5.56 -30.10
N LYS A 350 35.95 -6.66 -29.45
CA LYS A 350 36.79 -7.86 -29.29
C LYS A 350 36.71 -8.81 -30.49
N LEU A 351 35.77 -8.63 -31.43
CA LEU A 351 35.66 -9.47 -32.62
C LEU A 351 36.98 -9.53 -33.40
N ARG A 352 37.33 -10.73 -33.85
CA ARG A 352 38.50 -11.00 -34.70
C ARG A 352 38.08 -11.79 -35.92
N LEU A 353 38.52 -11.34 -37.10
CA LEU A 353 38.32 -12.08 -38.34
C LEU A 353 39.14 -13.37 -38.33
N ILE A 354 38.66 -14.40 -39.02
CA ILE A 354 39.45 -15.60 -39.30
C ILE A 354 40.63 -15.22 -40.22
N PRO A 355 41.89 -15.51 -39.85
CA PRO A 355 43.04 -15.20 -40.70
C PRO A 355 43.08 -16.12 -41.94
N ASP A 356 43.54 -15.60 -43.08
CA ASP A 356 43.84 -16.40 -44.26
C ASP A 356 45.19 -17.12 -44.06
N LYS A 357 45.12 -18.45 -44.04
CA LYS A 357 46.26 -19.36 -43.82
C LYS A 357 46.68 -20.14 -45.05
N SER A 358 46.02 -19.92 -46.20
CA SER A 358 46.23 -20.71 -47.43
C SER A 358 47.71 -20.73 -47.87
N LEU A 359 48.34 -19.57 -47.97
CA LEU A 359 49.75 -19.46 -48.37
C LEU A 359 50.72 -20.06 -47.36
N LEU A 360 50.40 -20.00 -46.06
CA LEU A 360 51.20 -20.63 -45.01
C LEU A 360 51.09 -22.16 -45.10
N GLU A 361 49.89 -22.69 -45.38
CA GLU A 361 49.64 -24.11 -45.57
C GLU A 361 50.45 -24.67 -46.75
N ASP A 362 50.38 -24.02 -47.91
CA ASP A 362 51.12 -24.41 -49.11
C ASP A 362 52.62 -24.48 -48.86
N LEU A 363 53.14 -23.50 -48.12
CA LEU A 363 54.56 -23.42 -47.79
C LEU A 363 54.98 -24.50 -46.77
N ILE A 364 54.15 -24.76 -45.76
CA ILE A 364 54.34 -25.88 -44.83
C ILE A 364 54.39 -27.21 -45.59
N ASN A 365 53.50 -27.41 -46.56
CA ASN A 365 53.45 -28.60 -47.39
C ASN A 365 54.71 -28.75 -48.26
N GLN A 366 55.18 -27.67 -48.88
CA GLN A 366 56.44 -27.66 -49.62
C GLN A 366 57.62 -28.02 -48.73
N ALA A 367 57.73 -27.39 -47.56
CA ALA A 367 58.82 -27.65 -46.60
C ALA A 367 58.81 -29.10 -46.08
N ASN A 368 57.63 -29.68 -45.80
CA ASN A 368 57.49 -31.09 -45.41
C ASN A 368 57.93 -32.06 -46.51
N GLY A 369 57.80 -31.67 -47.78
CA GLY A 369 58.20 -32.50 -48.93
C GLY A 369 59.70 -32.56 -49.20
N LEU A 370 60.51 -31.73 -48.53
CA LEU A 370 61.95 -31.69 -48.72
C LEU A 370 62.64 -32.89 -48.08
N ASN A 371 63.49 -33.59 -48.84
CA ASN A 371 64.32 -34.68 -48.32
C ASN A 371 65.58 -34.13 -47.65
N SER A 372 65.72 -34.37 -46.34
CA SER A 372 66.85 -33.91 -45.53
C SER A 372 68.22 -34.36 -46.03
N ALA A 373 68.30 -35.52 -46.70
CA ALA A 373 69.57 -36.05 -47.23
C ALA A 373 70.18 -35.18 -48.34
N ASN A 374 69.40 -34.32 -48.98
CA ASN A 374 69.86 -33.44 -50.06
C ASN A 374 70.52 -32.16 -49.55
N TYR A 375 70.43 -31.85 -48.26
CA TYR A 375 70.82 -30.57 -47.68
C TYR A 375 71.82 -30.71 -46.53
N THR A 376 72.58 -29.64 -46.25
CA THR A 376 73.48 -29.59 -45.11
C THR A 376 72.69 -29.60 -43.80
N LYS A 377 73.20 -30.34 -42.80
CA LYS A 377 72.54 -30.47 -41.50
C LYS A 377 72.17 -29.12 -40.87
N ALA A 378 73.09 -28.14 -40.91
CA ALA A 378 72.86 -26.83 -40.29
C ALA A 378 71.69 -26.05 -40.91
N THR A 379 71.58 -26.04 -42.25
CA THR A 379 70.50 -25.30 -42.93
C THR A 379 69.16 -26.04 -42.83
N PHE A 380 69.18 -27.37 -42.81
CA PHE A 380 67.98 -28.18 -42.62
C PHE A 380 67.44 -28.15 -41.17
N ASP A 381 68.33 -28.09 -40.17
CA ASP A 381 67.92 -27.87 -38.77
C ASP A 381 67.23 -26.49 -38.62
N GLY A 382 67.74 -25.45 -39.30
CA GLY A 382 67.11 -24.12 -39.36
C GLY A 382 65.71 -24.14 -40.02
N LEU A 383 65.56 -24.85 -41.14
CA LEU A 383 64.25 -25.10 -41.76
C LEU A 383 63.29 -25.81 -40.80
N THR A 384 63.76 -26.86 -40.12
CA THR A 384 62.93 -27.66 -39.21
C THR A 384 62.38 -26.79 -38.08
N LYS A 385 63.20 -25.89 -37.53
CA LYS A 385 62.76 -24.93 -36.51
C LYS A 385 61.65 -24.00 -37.04
N ALA A 386 61.91 -23.33 -38.16
CA ALA A 386 60.93 -22.40 -38.76
C ALA A 386 59.63 -23.12 -39.17
N LEU A 387 59.72 -24.37 -39.64
CA LEU A 387 58.57 -25.21 -39.97
C LEU A 387 57.72 -25.54 -38.74
N ASN A 388 58.34 -25.80 -37.59
CA ASN A 388 57.61 -26.05 -36.35
C ASN A 388 56.91 -24.79 -35.84
N GLU A 389 57.57 -23.62 -35.92
CA GLU A 389 56.98 -22.32 -35.58
C GLU A 389 55.79 -22.00 -36.52
N ALA A 390 55.97 -22.21 -37.82
CA ALA A 390 54.91 -22.07 -38.83
C ALA A 390 53.69 -22.98 -38.55
N LYS A 391 53.94 -24.25 -38.22
CA LYS A 391 52.88 -25.20 -37.84
C LYS A 391 52.14 -24.77 -36.56
N ALA A 392 52.85 -24.20 -35.59
CA ALA A 392 52.24 -23.71 -34.36
C ALA A 392 51.26 -22.56 -34.64
N VAL A 393 51.66 -21.60 -35.48
CA VAL A 393 50.78 -20.48 -35.92
C VAL A 393 49.62 -20.98 -36.79
N PHE A 394 49.89 -21.90 -37.71
CA PHE A 394 48.86 -22.51 -38.56
C PHE A 394 47.76 -23.20 -37.74
N ASN A 395 48.14 -23.92 -36.67
CA ASN A 395 47.21 -24.62 -35.79
C ASN A 395 46.55 -23.74 -34.73
N ASN A 396 47.00 -22.50 -34.53
CA ASN A 396 46.40 -21.59 -33.54
C ASN A 396 45.10 -20.97 -34.10
N PRO A 397 43.92 -21.31 -33.56
CA PRO A 397 42.64 -20.79 -34.04
C PRO A 397 42.47 -19.28 -33.80
N ASN A 398 43.28 -18.70 -32.89
CA ASN A 398 43.27 -17.29 -32.53
C ASN A 398 44.46 -16.51 -33.11
N ALA A 399 45.20 -17.10 -34.07
CA ALA A 399 46.27 -16.38 -34.75
C ALA A 399 45.74 -15.12 -35.44
N THR A 400 46.48 -14.03 -35.32
CA THR A 400 46.26 -12.82 -36.10
C THR A 400 46.83 -12.99 -37.50
N GLN A 401 46.33 -12.21 -38.47
CA GLN A 401 46.90 -12.23 -39.83
C GLN A 401 48.39 -11.87 -39.81
N VAL A 402 48.81 -10.95 -38.94
CA VAL A 402 50.22 -10.56 -38.78
C VAL A 402 51.08 -11.75 -38.32
N GLU A 403 50.60 -12.57 -37.38
CA GLU A 403 51.32 -13.78 -36.96
C GLU A 403 51.43 -14.79 -38.10
N VAL A 404 50.35 -14.98 -38.87
CA VAL A 404 50.35 -15.87 -40.05
C VAL A 404 51.33 -15.39 -41.12
N ASP A 405 51.32 -14.10 -41.43
CA ASP A 405 52.21 -13.49 -42.42
C ASP A 405 53.68 -13.57 -41.98
N ASN A 406 53.96 -13.34 -40.69
CA ASN A 406 55.32 -13.47 -40.14
C ASN A 406 55.82 -14.91 -40.18
N ALA A 407 55.00 -15.87 -39.77
CA ALA A 407 55.32 -17.30 -39.82
C ALA A 407 55.61 -17.76 -41.24
N LYS A 408 54.83 -17.28 -42.22
CA LYS A 408 55.07 -17.51 -43.64
C LYS A 408 56.44 -16.95 -44.04
N ALA A 409 56.72 -15.69 -43.75
CA ALA A 409 57.98 -15.05 -44.13
C ALA A 409 59.22 -15.73 -43.52
N GLU A 410 59.12 -16.18 -42.26
CA GLU A 410 60.21 -16.92 -41.59
C GLU A 410 60.46 -18.28 -42.23
N LEU A 411 59.40 -19.03 -42.58
CA LEU A 411 59.52 -20.30 -43.27
C LEU A 411 60.06 -20.11 -44.70
N GLU A 412 59.61 -19.09 -45.44
CA GLU A 412 60.13 -18.75 -46.78
C GLU A 412 61.63 -18.46 -46.72
N LYS A 413 62.06 -17.66 -45.74
CA LYS A 413 63.47 -17.34 -45.52
C LYS A 413 64.29 -18.58 -45.18
N ALA A 414 63.76 -19.49 -44.36
CA ALA A 414 64.47 -20.72 -44.02
C ALA A 414 64.63 -21.65 -45.24
N MET A 415 63.59 -21.76 -46.06
CA MET A 415 63.65 -22.51 -47.33
C MET A 415 64.66 -21.90 -48.31
N ALA A 416 64.71 -20.57 -48.44
CA ALA A 416 65.68 -19.89 -49.32
C ALA A 416 67.14 -20.04 -48.87
N ASN A 417 67.39 -20.31 -47.58
CA ASN A 417 68.73 -20.48 -47.01
C ASN A 417 69.27 -21.92 -47.06
N LEU A 418 68.50 -22.87 -47.60
CA LEU A 418 68.94 -24.26 -47.73
C LEU A 418 70.18 -24.38 -48.63
N GLN A 419 71.15 -25.17 -48.18
CA GLN A 419 72.36 -25.47 -48.94
C GLN A 419 72.44 -26.96 -49.23
N THR A 420 72.70 -27.32 -50.49
CA THR A 420 72.80 -28.73 -50.88
C THR A 420 74.10 -29.36 -50.40
N VAL A 421 74.08 -30.67 -50.14
CA VAL A 421 75.32 -31.42 -49.90
C VAL A 421 76.08 -31.50 -51.24
N LYS A 422 77.26 -30.89 -51.34
CA LYS A 422 78.08 -31.03 -52.55
C LYS A 422 78.40 -32.51 -52.76
N ALA A 423 78.07 -33.03 -53.95
CA ALA A 423 78.55 -34.32 -54.38
C ALA A 423 80.09 -34.31 -54.36
N SER A 424 80.68 -35.16 -53.53
CA SER A 424 82.09 -35.54 -53.68
C SER A 424 82.20 -36.29 -55.00
N VAL A 425 82.54 -35.58 -56.08
CA VAL A 425 82.98 -36.23 -57.32
C VAL A 425 84.33 -36.85 -56.98
N SER A 426 84.34 -38.13 -56.65
CA SER A 426 85.56 -38.94 -56.73
C SER A 426 85.90 -39.06 -58.21
N VAL A 427 86.80 -38.22 -58.68
CA VAL A 427 87.39 -38.32 -60.02
C VAL A 427 88.34 -39.51 -60.03
N LYS A 428 87.98 -40.56 -60.77
CA LYS A 428 88.95 -41.43 -61.44
C LYS A 428 88.97 -41.04 -62.91
N THR A 429 90.02 -40.37 -63.36
CA THR A 429 90.36 -40.23 -64.78
C THR A 429 91.45 -41.23 -65.14
N GLY A 430 91.08 -42.19 -65.99
CA GLY A 430 91.96 -42.96 -66.86
C GLY A 430 91.35 -42.94 -68.26
N ASP A 431 91.92 -42.08 -69.09
CA ASP A 431 91.93 -41.88 -70.54
C ASP A 431 90.90 -42.44 -71.56
N GLU A 432 90.71 -41.58 -72.58
CA GLU A 432 90.46 -41.77 -74.02
C GLU A 432 89.03 -41.77 -74.64
N SER A 433 88.86 -40.78 -75.55
CA SER A 433 87.97 -40.66 -76.71
C SER A 433 86.56 -40.01 -76.58
N LEU A 434 86.56 -38.69 -76.79
CA LEU A 434 85.84 -37.91 -77.80
C LEU A 434 84.42 -38.32 -78.31
N VAL A 435 83.54 -37.30 -78.28
CA VAL A 435 82.37 -36.98 -79.15
C VAL A 435 80.97 -37.32 -78.62
N GLY A 436 80.19 -36.26 -78.30
CA GLY A 436 78.73 -36.38 -78.17
C GLY A 436 77.97 -35.23 -77.49
N MET A 437 78.03 -34.01 -78.05
CA MET A 437 77.09 -32.88 -77.90
C MET A 437 76.91 -32.13 -76.55
N PHE A 438 77.24 -30.84 -76.62
CA PHE A 438 76.60 -29.74 -75.90
C PHE A 438 75.11 -29.59 -76.29
N THR A 439 74.24 -29.37 -75.31
CA THR A 439 73.06 -28.45 -75.31
C THR A 439 72.44 -28.51 -73.89
N GLY A 440 72.50 -27.49 -73.05
CA GLY A 440 71.59 -26.32 -73.02
C GLY A 440 70.36 -26.64 -72.14
N ILE A 441 70.08 -25.99 -71.01
CA ILE A 441 69.36 -24.71 -70.81
C ILE A 441 68.94 -24.75 -69.32
N ALA A 442 68.75 -23.72 -68.50
CA ALA A 442 69.17 -22.33 -68.39
C ALA A 442 68.54 -21.83 -67.09
N LEU A 443 69.13 -20.80 -66.49
CA LEU A 443 68.50 -19.92 -65.50
C LEU A 443 67.16 -19.37 -66.04
N LEU A 444 66.14 -19.28 -65.19
CA LEU A 444 65.05 -18.31 -65.33
C LEU A 444 64.68 -17.76 -63.95
N SER A 445 65.23 -16.58 -63.67
CA SER A 445 64.66 -15.55 -62.81
C SER A 445 63.68 -14.71 -63.63
N VAL A 446 62.43 -14.58 -63.17
CA VAL A 446 61.42 -13.58 -63.61
C VAL A 446 60.57 -13.32 -62.35
N ALA A 447 60.78 -12.22 -61.63
CA ALA A 447 60.14 -10.89 -61.77
C ALA A 447 58.63 -10.89 -61.43
N GLY A 448 58.25 -10.04 -60.47
CA GLY A 448 56.91 -10.01 -59.86
C GLY A 448 55.89 -9.05 -60.46
N TYR A 449 54.75 -8.95 -59.77
CA TYR A 449 53.70 -7.90 -59.75
C TYR A 449 52.58 -8.52 -58.86
N ALA A 450 51.78 -7.86 -58.01
CA ALA A 450 51.33 -6.48 -57.95
C ALA A 450 50.93 -6.14 -56.50
N LEU A 451 51.36 -4.98 -56.03
CA LEU A 451 50.89 -4.31 -54.82
C LEU A 451 49.73 -3.40 -55.24
N LEU A 452 48.48 -3.79 -54.95
CA LEU A 452 47.32 -2.92 -55.10
C LEU A 452 47.02 -2.25 -53.76
N ARG A 453 47.53 -1.02 -53.60
CA ARG A 453 46.93 -0.02 -52.70
C ARG A 453 45.64 0.49 -53.36
N ARG A 454 44.54 0.46 -52.61
CA ARG A 454 43.31 1.18 -52.93
C ARG A 454 43.10 2.30 -51.90
N LYS A 455 43.11 3.53 -52.40
CA LYS A 455 42.67 4.84 -51.89
C LYS A 455 42.30 5.57 -53.21
N GLU A 456 41.20 6.26 -53.45
CA GLU A 456 40.13 6.96 -52.69
C GLU A 456 38.76 6.55 -53.33
N ASP A 457 37.54 6.85 -52.84
CA ASP A 457 36.97 7.99 -52.10
C ASP A 457 36.19 7.58 -50.85
#